data_AF-A0A1T1HB21-F1
#
_entry.id   AF-A0A1T1HB21-F1
#
_cell.length_a   1.000
_cell.length_b   1.000
_cell.length_c   1.000
_cell.angle_alpha   90.00
_cell.angle_beta   90.00
_cell.angle_gamma   90.00
#
_symmetry.space_group_name_H-M   'P 1'
#
loop_
_entity.id
_entity.type
_entity.pdbx_description
1 polymer ?
#
loop_
_entity_poly.entity_id
_entity_poly.type
_entity_poly.pdbx_seq_one_letter_code
_entity_poly.pdbx_strand_id
1 'polypeptide(L)'
;MDKHHCIFRKSYSAAGIRQTPGELAAFSDQERQNFALFWLADQAEDSLMLGYFTSEAILEEHAKRFILKPLTTPAIALGQAEAQQLRRLDTPPVLPPLHGVFGTAFSGYLLKPDSEEASDKLMLFYTADYRSELLGVFDAAEATQVLTEHYDRRRQQCMLC
;
A
#
# COMPACT_ATOMS: atom_id res chain seq x y z
N MET A 1 -24.15 2.39 10.64
CA MET A 1 -23.53 3.39 9.76
C MET A 1 -22.39 2.68 9.05
N ASP A 2 -22.44 2.63 7.73
CA ASP A 2 -21.42 1.97 6.91
C ASP A 2 -20.17 2.87 6.90
N LYS A 3 -19.12 2.43 7.62
CA LYS A 3 -17.92 3.23 7.92
C LYS A 3 -16.94 3.34 6.75
N HIS A 4 -17.05 2.41 5.81
CA HIS A 4 -16.21 2.34 4.63
C HIS A 4 -17.10 2.09 3.41
N HIS A 5 -16.84 2.79 2.31
CA HIS A 5 -17.52 2.54 1.05
C HIS A 5 -16.52 2.56 -0.11
N CYS A 6 -16.80 1.74 -1.12
CA CYS A 6 -16.04 1.69 -2.35
C CYS A 6 -16.28 2.98 -3.16
N ILE A 7 -15.18 3.63 -3.54
CA ILE A 7 -15.19 4.84 -4.36
C ILE A 7 -15.14 4.45 -5.82
N PHE A 8 -14.26 3.51 -6.16
CA PHE A 8 -14.24 2.89 -7.46
C PHE A 8 -13.69 1.47 -7.42
N ARG A 9 -14.13 0.68 -8.40
CA ARG A 9 -13.42 -0.49 -8.88
C ARG A 9 -13.15 -0.28 -10.35
N LYS A 10 -11.93 -0.60 -10.78
CA LYS A 10 -11.61 -0.59 -12.19
C LYS A 10 -10.74 -1.79 -12.51
N SER A 11 -11.29 -2.66 -13.36
CA SER A 11 -10.58 -3.80 -13.89
C SER A 11 -9.44 -3.28 -14.75
N TYR A 12 -8.23 -3.78 -14.48
CA TYR A 12 -7.07 -3.52 -15.30
C TYR A 12 -6.38 -4.85 -15.57
N SER A 13 -5.79 -5.01 -16.74
CA SER A 13 -4.67 -5.93 -16.88
C SER A 13 -3.43 -5.11 -16.53
N ALA A 14 -3.02 -5.09 -15.26
CA ALA A 14 -1.74 -4.50 -14.93
C ALA A 14 -0.65 -5.42 -15.48
N ALA A 15 0.09 -4.97 -16.49
CA ALA A 15 1.29 -5.67 -16.95
C ALA A 15 2.38 -5.51 -15.88
N GLY A 16 2.34 -6.34 -14.83
CA GLY A 16 3.25 -6.22 -13.67
C GLY A 16 2.97 -7.26 -12.58
N ILE A 17 3.94 -7.40 -11.66
CA ILE A 17 4.05 -8.42 -10.59
C ILE A 17 3.39 -9.74 -11.01
N ARG A 18 4.10 -10.52 -11.83
CA ARG A 18 3.69 -11.84 -12.37
C ARG A 18 2.65 -11.85 -13.50
N GLN A 19 2.23 -10.69 -14.04
CA GLN A 19 1.23 -10.61 -15.13
C GLN A 19 -0.13 -11.18 -14.71
N THR A 20 -0.45 -11.13 -13.42
CA THR A 20 -1.71 -11.64 -12.89
C THR A 20 -2.83 -10.62 -13.16
N PRO A 21 -3.98 -11.04 -13.72
CA PRO A 21 -5.15 -10.16 -13.83
C PRO A 21 -5.65 -9.74 -12.45
N GLY A 22 -6.28 -8.58 -12.38
CA GLY A 22 -6.85 -8.06 -11.14
C GLY A 22 -7.65 -6.78 -11.33
N GLU A 23 -8.04 -6.17 -10.22
CA GLU A 23 -8.75 -4.90 -10.20
C GLU A 23 -8.12 -3.93 -9.20
N LEU A 24 -8.07 -2.65 -9.59
CA LEU A 24 -7.81 -1.60 -8.61
C LEU A 24 -9.12 -1.30 -7.89
N ALA A 25 -9.07 -1.29 -6.57
CA ALA A 25 -10.20 -0.98 -5.71
C ALA A 25 -9.81 0.11 -4.72
N ALA A 26 -10.61 1.18 -4.66
CA ALA A 26 -10.45 2.28 -3.73
C ALA A 26 -11.62 2.33 -2.76
N PHE A 27 -11.32 2.61 -1.49
CA PHE A 27 -12.30 2.70 -0.42
C PHE A 27 -12.07 3.96 0.40
N SER A 28 -13.15 4.60 0.85
CA SER A 28 -13.05 5.64 1.86
C SER A 28 -12.87 5.01 3.25
N ASP A 29 -12.01 5.58 4.07
CA ASP A 29 -11.96 5.36 5.51
C ASP A 29 -12.53 6.57 6.24
N GLN A 30 -13.81 6.51 6.61
CA GLN A 30 -14.46 7.64 7.29
C GLN A 30 -13.95 7.85 8.71
N GLU A 31 -13.44 6.81 9.37
CA GLU A 31 -12.90 6.94 10.73
C GLU A 31 -11.60 7.73 10.73
N ARG A 32 -10.74 7.47 9.74
CA ARG A 32 -9.41 8.10 9.62
C ARG A 32 -9.39 9.28 8.65
N GLN A 33 -10.53 9.63 8.05
CA GLN A 33 -10.66 10.66 7.00
C GLN A 33 -9.66 10.48 5.84
N ASN A 34 -9.40 9.21 5.50
CA ASN A 34 -8.41 8.83 4.50
C ASN A 34 -9.05 7.98 3.40
N PHE A 35 -8.26 7.66 2.40
CA PHE A 35 -8.63 6.83 1.27
C PHE A 35 -7.64 5.67 1.15
N ALA A 36 -8.13 4.45 0.99
CA ALA A 36 -7.31 3.26 0.85
C ALA A 36 -7.33 2.76 -0.60
N LEU A 37 -6.17 2.34 -1.11
CA LEU A 37 -6.04 1.80 -2.47
C LEU A 37 -5.46 0.38 -2.43
N PHE A 38 -6.08 -0.52 -3.17
CA PHE A 38 -5.70 -1.92 -3.26
C PHE A 38 -5.63 -2.38 -4.72
N TRP A 39 -4.76 -3.34 -4.97
CA TRP A 39 -4.75 -4.17 -6.18
C TRP A 39 -5.23 -5.57 -5.79
N LEU A 40 -6.45 -5.93 -6.21
CA LEU A 40 -7.08 -7.21 -5.90
C LEU A 40 -6.88 -8.15 -7.08
N ALA A 41 -5.88 -9.04 -6.96
CA ALA A 41 -5.56 -10.01 -7.99
C ALA A 41 -6.62 -11.13 -8.07
N ASP A 42 -6.66 -11.82 -9.20
CA ASP A 42 -7.53 -13.00 -9.38
C ASP A 42 -7.26 -14.08 -8.34
N GLN A 43 -5.98 -14.33 -8.08
CA GLN A 43 -5.51 -15.13 -6.97
C GLN A 43 -5.31 -14.22 -5.75
N ALA A 44 -6.04 -14.48 -4.68
CA ALA A 44 -6.10 -13.57 -3.53
C ALA A 44 -4.73 -13.38 -2.85
N GLU A 45 -3.87 -14.39 -2.87
CA GLU A 45 -2.50 -14.36 -2.33
C GLU A 45 -1.54 -13.42 -3.07
N ASP A 46 -1.86 -13.02 -4.30
CA ASP A 46 -1.07 -12.06 -5.09
C ASP A 46 -1.59 -10.61 -4.94
N SER A 47 -2.60 -10.38 -4.08
CA SER A 47 -3.19 -9.06 -3.87
C SER A 47 -2.27 -8.15 -3.08
N LEU A 48 -2.38 -6.84 -3.34
CA LEU A 48 -1.50 -5.83 -2.78
C LEU A 48 -2.29 -4.66 -2.19
N MET A 49 -1.71 -4.08 -1.15
CA MET A 49 -2.09 -2.80 -0.59
C MET A 49 -1.15 -1.72 -1.14
N LEU A 50 -1.71 -0.70 -1.78
CA LEU A 50 -0.94 0.40 -2.39
C LEU A 50 -0.80 1.61 -1.45
N GLY A 51 -1.57 1.66 -0.37
CA GLY A 51 -1.40 2.63 0.70
C GLY A 51 -2.68 3.32 1.13
N TYR A 52 -2.52 4.28 2.03
CA TYR A 52 -3.54 5.23 2.43
C TYR A 52 -3.18 6.63 1.94
N PHE A 53 -4.20 7.46 1.69
CA PHE A 53 -4.05 8.79 1.09
C PHE A 53 -5.00 9.78 1.74
N THR A 54 -4.59 11.03 1.84
CA THR A 54 -5.37 12.13 2.44
C THR A 54 -6.37 12.76 1.46
N SER A 55 -6.28 12.43 0.17
CA SER A 55 -7.22 12.92 -0.85
C SER A 55 -7.38 11.93 -2.01
N GLU A 56 -8.54 11.99 -2.67
CA GLU A 56 -8.81 11.23 -3.89
C GLU A 56 -7.84 11.57 -5.02
N ALA A 57 -7.39 12.83 -5.11
CA ALA A 57 -6.43 13.26 -6.13
C ALA A 57 -5.09 12.51 -6.01
N ILE A 58 -4.53 12.41 -4.80
CA ILE A 58 -3.27 11.69 -4.55
C ILE A 58 -3.48 10.19 -4.79
N LEU A 59 -4.62 9.63 -4.36
CA LEU A 59 -4.96 8.24 -4.61
C LEU A 59 -5.01 7.92 -6.11
N GLU A 60 -5.65 8.78 -6.91
CA GLU A 60 -5.71 8.62 -8.36
C GLU A 60 -4.33 8.68 -9.02
N GLU A 61 -3.47 9.60 -8.58
CA GLU A 61 -2.08 9.68 -9.05
C GLU A 61 -1.33 8.38 -8.76
N HIS A 62 -1.53 7.82 -7.57
CA HIS A 62 -0.91 6.55 -7.18
C HIS A 62 -1.46 5.36 -7.97
N ALA A 63 -2.78 5.33 -8.22
CA ALA A 63 -3.41 4.35 -9.10
C ALA A 63 -2.84 4.41 -10.53
N LYS A 64 -2.71 5.61 -11.10
CA LYS A 64 -2.09 5.84 -12.41
C LYS A 64 -0.63 5.36 -12.42
N ARG A 65 0.13 5.67 -11.36
CA ARG A 65 1.51 5.21 -11.20
C ARG A 65 1.60 3.68 -11.18
N PHE A 66 0.75 3.01 -10.42
CA PHE A 66 0.73 1.54 -10.36
C PHE A 66 0.47 0.91 -11.72
N ILE A 67 -0.47 1.46 -12.50
CA ILE A 67 -0.76 0.98 -13.86
C ILE A 67 0.45 1.14 -14.78
N LEU A 68 1.14 2.28 -14.71
CA LEU A 68 2.25 2.60 -15.61
C LEU A 68 3.58 1.95 -15.21
N LYS A 69 3.82 1.79 -13.91
CA LYS A 69 5.12 1.38 -13.36
C LYS A 69 4.98 0.39 -12.18
N PRO A 70 4.25 -0.73 -12.34
CA PRO A 70 3.85 -1.60 -11.22
C PRO A 70 5.04 -2.17 -10.44
N LEU A 71 6.15 -2.49 -11.09
CA LEU A 71 7.36 -3.04 -10.45
C LEU A 71 8.11 -2.03 -9.56
N THR A 72 7.81 -0.74 -9.71
CA THR A 72 8.49 0.35 -9.00
C THR A 72 7.50 1.24 -8.24
N THR A 73 6.28 0.76 -8.08
CA THR A 73 5.30 1.37 -7.21
C THR A 73 5.35 0.64 -5.89
N PRO A 74 5.63 1.34 -4.78
CA PRO A 74 5.52 0.73 -3.47
C PRO A 74 4.18 0.05 -3.25
N ALA A 75 4.26 -1.19 -2.80
CA ALA A 75 3.09 -2.01 -2.54
C ALA A 75 3.44 -3.05 -1.49
N ILE A 76 2.50 -3.36 -0.61
CA ILE A 76 2.66 -4.36 0.44
C ILE A 76 1.74 -5.54 0.14
N ALA A 77 2.21 -6.75 0.41
CA ALA A 77 1.38 -7.94 0.29
C ALA A 77 0.15 -7.83 1.20
N LEU A 78 -1.03 -8.10 0.64
CA LEU A 78 -2.29 -8.13 1.36
C LEU A 78 -2.58 -9.56 1.84
N GLY A 79 -3.17 -9.71 3.03
CA GLY A 79 -3.60 -11.02 3.50
C GLY A 79 -4.69 -11.62 2.61
N GLN A 80 -4.65 -12.95 2.40
CA GLN A 80 -5.61 -13.62 1.52
C GLN A 80 -7.07 -13.41 1.96
N ALA A 81 -7.35 -13.47 3.28
CA ALA A 81 -8.68 -13.24 3.83
C ALA A 81 -9.16 -11.81 3.60
N GLU A 82 -8.27 -10.84 3.78
CA GLU A 82 -8.54 -9.41 3.57
C GLU A 82 -8.84 -9.13 2.10
N ALA A 83 -8.03 -9.68 1.18
CA ALA A 83 -8.25 -9.57 -0.26
C ALA A 83 -9.61 -10.14 -0.68
N GLN A 84 -9.98 -11.32 -0.18
CA GLN A 84 -11.28 -11.94 -0.47
C GLN A 84 -12.46 -11.10 0.06
N GLN A 85 -12.30 -10.48 1.24
CA GLN A 85 -13.32 -9.62 1.82
C GLN A 85 -13.54 -8.36 0.97
N LEU A 86 -12.47 -7.64 0.66
CA LEU A 86 -12.52 -6.42 -0.16
C LEU A 86 -13.09 -6.69 -1.55
N ARG A 87 -12.83 -7.88 -2.11
CA ARG A 87 -13.37 -8.26 -3.42
C ARG A 87 -14.87 -8.50 -3.41
N ARG A 88 -15.45 -8.92 -2.27
CA ARG A 88 -16.89 -9.25 -2.16
C ARG A 88 -17.75 -8.11 -1.65
N LEU A 89 -17.18 -7.17 -0.90
CA LEU A 89 -17.91 -6.14 -0.19
C LEU A 89 -17.55 -4.76 -0.72
N ASP A 90 -18.56 -3.99 -1.15
CA ASP A 90 -18.37 -2.57 -1.45
C ASP A 90 -18.36 -1.72 -0.17
N THR A 91 -18.81 -2.27 0.95
CA THR A 91 -18.78 -1.63 2.27
C THR A 91 -18.15 -2.58 3.28
N PRO A 92 -16.81 -2.81 3.23
CA PRO A 92 -16.15 -3.69 4.17
C PRO A 92 -16.28 -3.11 5.60
N PRO A 93 -16.51 -3.93 6.64
CA PRO A 93 -16.65 -3.44 8.01
C PRO A 93 -15.35 -2.88 8.61
N VAL A 94 -14.20 -3.35 8.13
CA VAL A 94 -12.86 -2.93 8.56
C VAL A 94 -11.95 -2.95 7.35
N LEU A 95 -11.11 -1.93 7.20
CA LEU A 95 -10.05 -1.89 6.21
C LEU A 95 -8.74 -2.48 6.79
N PRO A 96 -7.96 -3.23 5.99
CA PRO A 96 -6.68 -3.79 6.41
C PRO A 96 -5.68 -2.72 6.87
N PRO A 97 -4.92 -2.95 7.96
CA PRO A 97 -3.89 -2.01 8.40
C PRO A 97 -2.70 -1.98 7.43
N LEU A 98 -2.05 -0.82 7.30
CA LEU A 98 -0.85 -0.69 6.47
C LEU A 98 0.38 -1.21 7.22
N HIS A 99 0.70 -2.49 7.05
CA HIS A 99 1.89 -3.10 7.64
C HIS A 99 2.45 -4.22 6.76
N GLY A 100 3.74 -4.47 6.84
CA GLY A 100 4.42 -5.50 6.05
C GLY A 100 5.71 -4.98 5.40
N VAL A 101 6.13 -5.67 4.34
CA VAL A 101 7.44 -5.43 3.70
C VAL A 101 7.25 -5.07 2.22
N PHE A 102 7.97 -4.05 1.76
CA PHE A 102 8.15 -3.73 0.34
C PHE A 102 9.63 -3.88 -0.03
N GLY A 103 9.95 -4.71 -1.02
CA GLY A 103 11.32 -4.95 -1.48
C GLY A 103 11.75 -6.39 -1.25
N THR A 104 13.03 -6.58 -0.95
CA THR A 104 13.67 -7.90 -0.78
C THR A 104 14.11 -8.11 0.66
N ALA A 105 14.53 -9.34 0.98
CA ALA A 105 15.12 -9.67 2.29
C ALA A 105 16.41 -8.88 2.61
N PHE A 106 17.11 -8.35 1.59
CA PHE A 106 18.39 -7.66 1.75
C PHE A 106 18.30 -6.15 1.60
N SER A 107 17.32 -5.67 0.84
CA SER A 107 17.00 -4.24 0.76
C SER A 107 15.52 -4.00 0.50
N GLY A 108 14.92 -3.12 1.32
CA GLY A 108 13.51 -2.83 1.27
C GLY A 108 13.05 -1.95 2.42
N TYR A 109 11.74 -1.92 2.63
CA TYR A 109 11.05 -1.14 3.64
C TYR A 109 10.24 -2.08 4.50
N LEU A 110 10.23 -1.83 5.81
CA LEU A 110 9.40 -2.52 6.78
C LEU A 110 8.50 -1.51 7.45
N LEU A 111 7.19 -1.76 7.39
CA LEU A 111 6.15 -1.05 8.12
C LEU A 111 5.62 -1.96 9.21
N LYS A 112 5.69 -1.50 10.46
CA LYS A 112 5.10 -2.23 11.60
C LYS A 112 4.42 -1.25 12.56
N PRO A 113 3.39 -1.70 13.29
CA PRO A 113 2.76 -0.89 14.33
C PRO A 113 3.80 -0.36 15.32
N ASP A 114 3.60 0.88 15.76
CA ASP A 114 4.33 1.41 16.90
C ASP A 114 3.95 0.60 18.15
N SER A 115 4.96 0.13 18.89
CA SER A 115 4.75 -0.79 20.02
C SER A 115 4.30 -0.09 21.30
N GLU A 116 4.23 1.24 21.30
CA GLU A 116 3.64 2.00 22.40
C GLU A 116 2.10 1.85 22.36
N GLU A 117 1.53 1.24 23.40
CA GLU A 117 0.13 0.86 23.47
C GLU A 117 -0.81 2.05 23.20
N ALA A 118 -1.71 1.87 22.21
CA ALA A 118 -2.75 2.79 21.74
C ALA A 118 -2.39 3.81 20.64
N SER A 119 -1.24 3.70 19.99
CA SER A 119 -0.92 4.52 18.81
C SER A 119 -1.35 3.84 17.50
N ASP A 120 -2.17 4.50 16.67
CA ASP A 120 -2.46 4.08 15.28
C ASP A 120 -1.29 4.33 14.32
N LYS A 121 -0.12 4.67 14.86
CA LYS A 121 1.08 5.01 14.09
C LYS A 121 1.88 3.77 13.68
N LEU A 122 2.66 3.97 12.65
CA LEU A 122 3.52 2.98 12.03
C LEU A 122 4.96 3.45 12.13
N MET A 123 5.83 2.57 12.58
CA MET A 123 7.26 2.75 12.39
C MET A 123 7.63 2.31 10.97
N LEU A 124 8.27 3.21 10.22
CA LEU A 124 8.80 2.93 8.89
C LEU A 124 10.31 2.75 8.97
N PHE A 125 10.80 1.56 8.60
CA PHE A 125 12.21 1.26 8.51
C PHE A 125 12.63 1.13 7.05
N TYR A 126 13.84 1.59 6.75
CA TYR A 126 14.57 1.21 5.55
C TYR A 126 15.67 0.21 5.91
N THR A 127 15.73 -0.89 5.17
CA THR A 127 16.76 -1.91 5.33
C THR A 127 17.65 -1.96 4.09
N ALA A 128 18.96 -2.00 4.29
CA ALA A 128 19.96 -2.28 3.26
C ALA A 128 21.18 -2.96 3.89
N ASP A 129 21.65 -4.06 3.29
CA ASP A 129 22.88 -4.75 3.70
C ASP A 129 22.92 -5.07 5.20
N TYR A 130 21.81 -5.60 5.74
CA TYR A 130 21.60 -5.93 7.15
C TYR A 130 21.59 -4.74 8.12
N ARG A 131 21.66 -3.49 7.63
CA ARG A 131 21.46 -2.29 8.43
C ARG A 131 20.01 -1.85 8.31
N SER A 132 19.38 -1.56 9.45
CA SER A 132 18.03 -1.00 9.52
C SER A 132 18.11 0.42 10.03
N GLU A 133 17.51 1.35 9.30
CA GLU A 133 17.37 2.75 9.64
C GLU A 133 15.88 3.04 9.90
N LEU A 134 15.56 3.61 11.06
CA LEU A 134 14.22 4.14 11.32
C LEU A 134 14.07 5.46 10.57
N LEU A 135 13.17 5.51 9.58
CA LEU A 135 12.85 6.73 8.86
C LEU A 135 11.90 7.64 9.64
N GLY A 136 11.09 7.06 10.53
CA GLY A 136 10.22 7.80 11.44
C GLY A 136 8.99 7.00 11.88
N VAL A 137 8.11 7.69 12.60
CA VAL A 137 6.85 7.15 13.15
C VAL A 137 5.72 8.03 12.64
N PHE A 138 4.86 7.45 11.81
CA PHE A 138 3.92 8.18 10.95
C PHE A 138 2.52 7.58 11.04
N ASP A 139 1.49 8.33 10.66
CA ASP A 139 0.21 7.70 10.32
C ASP A 139 0.31 6.93 8.98
N ALA A 140 -0.75 6.21 8.61
CA ALA A 140 -0.72 5.36 7.42
C ALA A 140 -0.58 6.15 6.10
N ALA A 141 -1.13 7.37 6.01
CA ALA A 141 -1.05 8.16 4.80
C ALA A 141 0.34 8.81 4.68
N GLU A 142 0.85 9.36 5.77
CA GLU A 142 2.20 9.92 5.85
C GLU A 142 3.27 8.83 5.61
N ALA A 143 3.09 7.63 6.19
CA ALA A 143 3.97 6.49 5.95
C ALA A 143 4.03 6.11 4.46
N THR A 144 2.88 6.10 3.77
CA THR A 144 2.79 5.81 2.33
C THR A 144 3.56 6.86 1.52
N GLN A 145 3.39 8.14 1.87
CA GLN A 145 4.10 9.25 1.22
C GLN A 145 5.62 9.16 1.43
N VAL A 146 6.07 9.07 2.69
CA VAL A 146 7.50 9.03 3.03
C VAL A 146 8.20 7.83 2.39
N LEU A 147 7.56 6.66 2.42
CA LEU A 147 8.09 5.46 1.76
C LEU A 147 8.27 5.72 0.26
N THR A 148 7.24 6.26 -0.41
CA THR A 148 7.27 6.53 -1.85
C THR A 148 8.37 7.53 -2.22
N GLU A 149 8.44 8.66 -1.51
CA GLU A 149 9.46 9.69 -1.75
C GLU A 149 10.87 9.18 -1.49
N HIS A 150 11.08 8.43 -0.40
CA HIS A 150 12.37 7.85 -0.09
C HIS A 150 12.79 6.82 -1.14
N TYR A 151 11.87 5.96 -1.58
CA TYR A 151 12.12 4.99 -2.64
C TYR A 151 12.48 5.67 -3.96
N ASP A 152 11.74 6.69 -4.37
CA ASP A 152 12.02 7.42 -5.62
C ASP A 152 13.36 8.14 -5.59
N ARG A 153 13.69 8.81 -4.47
CA ARG A 153 14.98 9.47 -4.29
C ARG A 153 16.14 8.47 -4.41
N ARG A 154 16.02 7.31 -3.76
CA ARG A 154 17.06 6.27 -3.84
C ARG A 154 17.19 5.68 -5.23
N ARG A 155 16.07 5.47 -5.92
CA ARG A 155 16.06 4.97 -7.30
C ARG A 155 16.75 5.94 -8.26
N GLN A 156 16.54 7.25 -8.10
CA GLN A 156 17.21 8.28 -8.90
C GLN A 156 18.74 8.32 -8.67
N GLN A 157 19.20 7.90 -7.49
CA GLN A 157 20.62 7.85 -7.13
C GLN A 157 21.30 6.52 -7.48
N CYS A 158 20.52 5.51 -7.88
CA CYS A 158 21.02 4.21 -8.26
C CYS A 158 21.51 4.24 -9.72
N MET A 159 22.81 4.01 -9.94
CA MET A 159 23.40 3.99 -11.29
C MET A 159 23.04 2.76 -12.14
N LEU A 160 22.33 1.79 -11.57
CA LEU A 160 21.92 0.53 -12.20
C LEU A 160 20.40 0.43 -12.37
N CYS A 161 19.69 1.49 -11.99
CA CYS A 161 18.24 1.67 -12.04
C CYS A 161 17.92 2.81 -13.04
#